data_AF-A0A068WPH5-F1
#
_entry.id   AF-A0A068WPH5-F1
#
_cell.length_a   1.000
_cell.length_b   1.000
_cell.length_c   1.000
_cell.angle_alpha   90.00
_cell.angle_beta   90.00
_cell.angle_gamma   90.00
#
_symmetry.space_group_name_H-M   'P 1'
#
loop_
_entity.id
_entity.type
_entity.pdbx_description
1 polymer ?
#
loop_
_entity_poly.entity_id
_entity_poly.type
_entity_poly.pdbx_seq_one_letter_code
_entity_poly.pdbx_strand_id
1 'polypeptide(L)'
;MDGVKVYLENAGRSLDGTIRSRNELLVFYNLCRYQLRRAGERHRLMEETTLNGEMRAKAIAALTRELEEEAAARTYRVEMEMRMAGQDANRVKADLAKRKCRLEQLKSRYDVEASMISADGDIDKTQTNIIARSLEEHEELQTRGDELDKDVKRAEEELRALENTVLVMTSLNESARSYSGTTIDQGLLKSRDILTEKLEKATNKLKNSREKRRILRASVLRFTVEISSLEEEIAQLEKMVASYEADVFRIRNKNAELDAKLERALKVRTLAKTKATRVKQPVDLDIEVQLLSDFNESVNILLVRSIKASPFINDEILTRAQELSKSFQLTTPILVGSIDNIKASDRFFNRNINVNASRPGSGNLAVASVVELSARDMFDVPRLPAEKTTRVQGEGRVKLTTGSMRTPSSASSGTLSIRSTH
;
A
#
# COMPACT_ATOMS: atom_id res chain seq x y z
N MET A 1 -103.45 -11.40 -56.98
CA MET A 1 -102.87 -10.95 -55.69
C MET A 1 -101.87 -11.97 -55.12
N ASP A 2 -102.07 -13.28 -55.32
CA ASP A 2 -101.22 -14.31 -54.69
C ASP A 2 -99.79 -14.44 -55.24
N GLY A 3 -99.57 -14.22 -56.55
CA GLY A 3 -98.22 -14.32 -57.15
C GLY A 3 -97.22 -13.28 -56.63
N VAL A 4 -97.70 -12.06 -56.34
CA VAL A 4 -96.88 -10.99 -55.75
C VAL A 4 -96.52 -11.32 -54.30
N LYS A 5 -97.45 -11.94 -53.55
CA LYS A 5 -97.22 -12.37 -52.17
C LYS A 5 -96.16 -13.47 -52.09
N VAL A 6 -96.24 -14.48 -52.96
CA VAL A 6 -95.22 -15.55 -53.05
C VAL A 6 -93.85 -15.01 -53.46
N TYR A 7 -93.81 -14.04 -54.39
CA TYR A 7 -92.56 -13.38 -54.75
C TYR A 7 -91.95 -12.59 -53.58
N LEU A 8 -92.76 -11.82 -52.85
CA LEU A 8 -92.32 -11.09 -51.66
C LEU A 8 -91.83 -12.03 -50.55
N GLU A 9 -92.50 -13.17 -50.33
CA GLU A 9 -92.07 -14.18 -49.37
C GLU A 9 -90.76 -14.89 -49.79
N ASN A 10 -90.59 -15.20 -51.08
CA ASN A 10 -89.33 -15.76 -51.62
C ASN A 10 -88.19 -14.74 -51.55
N ALA A 11 -88.44 -13.47 -51.87
CA ALA A 11 -87.48 -12.39 -51.75
C ALA A 11 -87.09 -12.13 -50.29
N GLY A 12 -88.06 -12.18 -49.36
CA GLY A 12 -87.82 -12.12 -47.92
C GLY A 12 -86.95 -13.26 -47.41
N ARG A 13 -87.24 -14.51 -47.81
CA ARG A 13 -86.40 -15.67 -47.49
C ARG A 13 -84.97 -15.56 -48.04
N SER A 14 -84.83 -15.02 -49.26
CA SER A 14 -83.51 -14.76 -49.86
C SER A 14 -82.74 -13.69 -49.09
N LEU A 15 -83.40 -12.57 -48.75
CA LEU A 15 -82.83 -11.50 -47.93
C LEU A 15 -82.38 -12.03 -46.56
N ASP A 16 -83.20 -12.82 -45.88
CA ASP A 16 -82.83 -13.45 -44.61
C ASP A 16 -81.62 -14.38 -44.75
N GLY A 17 -81.54 -15.14 -45.85
CA GLY A 17 -80.37 -15.96 -46.17
C GLY A 17 -79.09 -15.13 -46.32
N THR A 18 -79.16 -14.00 -47.04
CA THR A 18 -78.01 -13.09 -47.19
C THR A 18 -77.62 -12.41 -45.87
N ILE A 19 -78.60 -12.05 -45.03
CA ILE A 19 -78.34 -11.47 -43.70
C ILE A 19 -77.63 -12.48 -42.80
N ARG A 20 -78.05 -13.76 -42.80
CA ARG A 20 -77.37 -14.82 -42.05
C ARG A 20 -75.94 -15.01 -42.52
N SER A 21 -75.72 -15.15 -43.83
CA SER A 21 -74.37 -15.28 -44.40
C SER A 21 -73.46 -14.09 -44.07
N ARG A 22 -73.99 -12.86 -44.14
CA ARG A 22 -73.26 -11.65 -43.71
C ARG A 22 -72.89 -11.72 -42.23
N ASN A 23 -73.84 -12.11 -41.37
CA ASN A 23 -73.60 -12.19 -39.93
C ASN A 23 -72.56 -13.28 -39.58
N GLU A 24 -72.60 -14.43 -40.24
CA GLU A 24 -71.57 -15.48 -40.12
C GLU A 24 -70.19 -14.96 -40.53
N LEU A 25 -70.12 -14.25 -41.66
CA LEU A 25 -68.87 -13.65 -42.13
C LEU A 25 -68.33 -12.58 -41.15
N LEU A 26 -69.21 -11.78 -40.53
CA LEU A 26 -68.81 -10.82 -39.50
C LEU A 26 -68.27 -11.51 -38.24
N VAL A 27 -68.88 -12.62 -37.82
CA VAL A 27 -68.38 -13.41 -36.69
C VAL A 27 -66.99 -13.97 -37.02
N PHE A 28 -66.83 -14.56 -38.21
CA PHE A 28 -65.54 -15.08 -38.67
C PHE A 28 -64.48 -13.98 -38.74
N TYR A 29 -64.82 -12.82 -39.32
CA TYR A 29 -63.93 -11.66 -39.38
C TYR A 29 -63.50 -11.20 -37.98
N ASN A 30 -64.44 -11.09 -37.03
CA ASN A 30 -64.14 -10.69 -35.66
C ASN A 30 -63.25 -11.72 -34.95
N LEU A 31 -63.49 -13.01 -35.17
CA LEU A 31 -62.65 -14.09 -34.63
C LEU A 31 -61.22 -14.00 -35.19
N CYS A 32 -61.07 -13.86 -36.51
CA CYS A 32 -59.77 -13.71 -37.17
C CYS A 32 -59.04 -12.44 -36.69
N ARG A 33 -59.75 -11.32 -36.55
CA ARG A 33 -59.20 -10.06 -36.01
C ARG A 33 -58.71 -10.24 -34.58
N TYR A 34 -59.47 -10.95 -33.74
CA TYR A 34 -59.07 -11.27 -32.37
C TYR A 34 -57.81 -12.16 -32.34
N GLN A 35 -57.78 -13.22 -33.16
CA GLN A 35 -56.61 -14.10 -33.26
C GLN A 35 -55.37 -13.35 -33.74
N LEU A 36 -55.51 -12.45 -34.72
CA LEU A 36 -54.43 -11.60 -35.22
C LEU A 36 -53.90 -10.67 -34.12
N ARG A 37 -54.80 -10.01 -33.37
CA ARG A 37 -54.40 -9.19 -32.21
C ARG A 37 -53.65 -10.01 -31.16
N ARG A 38 -54.17 -11.18 -30.80
CA ARG A 38 -53.52 -12.08 -29.84
C ARG A 38 -52.15 -12.59 -30.32
N ALA A 39 -51.99 -12.82 -31.63
CA ALA A 39 -50.70 -13.18 -32.21
C ALA A 39 -49.73 -11.98 -32.21
N GLY A 40 -50.21 -10.78 -32.54
CA GLY A 40 -49.45 -9.54 -32.49
C GLY A 40 -48.92 -9.21 -31.10
N GLU A 41 -49.76 -9.30 -30.06
CA GLU A 41 -49.33 -9.09 -28.68
C GLU A 41 -48.28 -10.11 -28.23
N ARG A 42 -48.42 -11.39 -28.63
CA ARG A 42 -47.39 -12.41 -28.35
C ARG A 42 -46.07 -12.12 -29.05
N HIS A 43 -46.12 -11.67 -30.31
CA HIS A 43 -44.92 -11.30 -31.06
C HIS A 43 -44.23 -10.10 -30.42
N ARG A 44 -45.00 -9.07 -30.06
CA ARG A 44 -44.49 -7.87 -29.39
C ARG A 44 -43.83 -8.21 -28.05
N LEU A 45 -44.46 -9.05 -27.24
CA LEU A 45 -43.88 -9.52 -25.99
C LEU A 45 -42.55 -10.26 -26.23
N MET A 46 -42.52 -11.17 -27.22
CA MET A 46 -41.31 -11.89 -27.57
C MET A 46 -40.19 -10.93 -28.00
N GLU A 47 -40.49 -9.97 -28.87
CA GLU A 47 -39.56 -8.93 -29.33
C GLU A 47 -39.00 -8.09 -28.16
N GLU A 48 -39.86 -7.64 -27.24
CA GLU A 48 -39.45 -6.92 -26.04
C GLU A 48 -38.54 -7.79 -25.16
N THR A 49 -38.84 -9.09 -24.99
CA THR A 49 -37.96 -9.98 -24.21
C THR A 49 -36.61 -10.25 -24.87
N THR A 50 -36.57 -10.43 -26.19
CA THR A 50 -35.32 -10.65 -26.92
C THR A 50 -34.45 -9.40 -26.92
N LEU A 51 -35.05 -8.23 -27.17
CA LEU A 51 -34.33 -6.95 -27.14
C LEU A 51 -33.74 -6.67 -25.75
N ASN A 52 -34.53 -6.88 -24.69
CA ASN A 52 -34.04 -6.76 -23.31
C ASN A 52 -32.90 -7.73 -23.00
N GLY A 53 -32.97 -8.97 -23.52
CA GLY A 53 -31.90 -9.95 -23.42
C GLY A 53 -30.62 -9.51 -24.12
N GLU A 54 -30.72 -9.03 -25.35
CA GLU A 54 -29.58 -8.53 -26.14
C GLU A 54 -28.93 -7.29 -25.51
N MET A 55 -29.73 -6.36 -24.96
CA MET A 55 -29.21 -5.19 -24.25
C MET A 55 -28.40 -5.61 -23.02
N ARG A 56 -28.90 -6.56 -22.22
CA ARG A 56 -28.15 -7.10 -21.08
C ARG A 56 -26.88 -7.83 -21.51
N ALA A 57 -26.94 -8.63 -22.57
CA ALA A 57 -25.78 -9.33 -23.10
C ALA A 57 -24.68 -8.35 -23.56
N LYS A 58 -25.05 -7.28 -24.27
CA LYS A 58 -24.13 -6.21 -24.69
C LYS A 58 -23.54 -5.46 -23.48
N ALA A 59 -24.35 -5.15 -22.48
CA ALA A 59 -23.89 -4.49 -21.25
C ALA A 59 -22.89 -5.36 -20.47
N ILE A 60 -23.16 -6.66 -20.33
CA ILE A 60 -22.24 -7.60 -19.70
C ILE A 60 -20.95 -7.68 -20.51
N ALA A 61 -21.02 -7.82 -21.83
CA ALA A 61 -19.83 -7.88 -22.70
C ALA A 61 -19.00 -6.59 -22.69
N ALA A 62 -19.61 -5.43 -22.44
CA ALA A 62 -18.89 -4.17 -22.22
C ALA A 62 -18.13 -4.20 -20.89
N LEU A 63 -18.82 -4.56 -19.81
CA LEU A 63 -18.22 -4.65 -18.47
C LEU A 63 -17.11 -5.70 -18.38
N THR A 64 -17.25 -6.86 -19.03
CA THR A 64 -16.21 -7.89 -19.03
C THR A 64 -14.95 -7.39 -19.72
N ARG A 65 -15.07 -6.66 -20.83
CA ARG A 65 -13.93 -6.06 -21.54
C ARG A 65 -13.23 -5.01 -20.70
N GLU A 66 -13.98 -4.13 -20.03
CA GLU A 66 -13.41 -3.13 -19.12
C GLU A 66 -12.64 -3.81 -17.96
N LEU A 67 -13.20 -4.89 -17.40
CA LEU A 67 -12.54 -5.67 -16.34
C LEU A 67 -11.28 -6.39 -16.85
N GLU A 68 -11.29 -6.92 -18.07
CA GLU A 68 -10.11 -7.53 -18.69
C GLU A 68 -8.99 -6.52 -18.92
N GLU A 69 -9.32 -5.33 -19.44
CA GLU A 69 -8.37 -4.24 -19.63
C GLU A 69 -7.79 -3.74 -18.29
N GLU A 70 -8.64 -3.59 -17.26
CA GLU A 70 -8.18 -3.21 -15.93
C GLU A 70 -7.30 -4.30 -15.29
N ALA A 71 -7.67 -5.58 -15.44
CA ALA A 71 -6.87 -6.69 -14.98
C ALA A 71 -5.50 -6.72 -15.68
N ALA A 72 -5.46 -6.53 -17.00
CA ALA A 72 -4.23 -6.45 -17.78
C ALA A 72 -3.33 -5.27 -17.37
N ALA A 73 -3.93 -4.10 -17.09
CA ALA A 73 -3.17 -2.96 -16.58
C ALA A 73 -2.58 -3.22 -15.18
N ARG A 74 -3.34 -3.89 -14.30
CA ARG A 74 -2.88 -4.28 -12.96
C ARG A 74 -1.76 -5.32 -13.02
N THR A 75 -1.86 -6.34 -13.86
CA THR A 75 -0.79 -7.34 -14.04
C THR A 75 0.48 -6.69 -14.59
N TYR A 76 0.36 -5.84 -15.61
CA TYR A 76 1.49 -5.10 -16.16
C TYR A 76 2.20 -4.24 -15.11
N ARG A 77 1.43 -3.54 -14.25
CA ARG A 77 2.00 -2.76 -13.14
C ARG A 77 2.80 -3.64 -12.17
N VAL A 78 2.23 -4.78 -11.75
CA VAL A 78 2.91 -5.72 -10.84
C VAL A 78 4.18 -6.30 -11.47
N GLU A 79 4.15 -6.64 -12.76
CA GLU A 79 5.34 -7.08 -13.49
C GLU A 79 6.43 -6.01 -13.53
N MET A 80 6.04 -4.74 -13.70
CA MET A 80 6.98 -3.62 -13.65
C MET A 80 7.59 -3.45 -12.26
N GLU A 81 6.77 -3.48 -11.21
CA GLU A 81 7.24 -3.42 -9.82
C GLU A 81 8.20 -4.57 -9.49
N MET A 82 7.89 -5.79 -9.93
CA MET A 82 8.74 -6.97 -9.75
C MET A 82 10.09 -6.81 -10.48
N ARG A 83 10.09 -6.24 -11.68
CA ARG A 83 11.32 -5.96 -12.44
C ARG A 83 12.19 -4.91 -11.73
N MET A 84 11.59 -3.82 -11.26
CA MET A 84 12.29 -2.77 -10.51
C MET A 84 12.87 -3.32 -9.20
N ALA A 85 12.08 -4.06 -8.43
CA ALA A 85 12.54 -4.72 -7.21
C ALA A 85 13.68 -5.73 -7.49
N GLY A 86 13.63 -6.44 -8.61
CA GLY A 86 14.72 -7.31 -9.07
C GLY A 86 16.00 -6.55 -9.39
N GLN A 87 15.91 -5.38 -10.03
CA GLN A 87 17.06 -4.51 -10.29
C GLN A 87 17.66 -3.97 -8.98
N ASP A 88 16.83 -3.53 -8.03
CA ASP A 88 17.29 -3.06 -6.72
C ASP A 88 17.95 -4.18 -5.91
N ALA A 89 17.38 -5.38 -5.91
CA ALA A 89 17.97 -6.55 -5.27
C ALA A 89 19.36 -6.87 -5.86
N ASN A 90 19.50 -6.80 -7.18
CA ASN A 90 20.78 -7.00 -7.86
C ASN A 90 21.80 -5.90 -7.53
N ARG A 91 21.37 -4.64 -7.44
CA ARG A 91 22.21 -3.51 -7.02
C ARG A 91 22.73 -3.72 -5.59
N VAL A 92 21.84 -4.03 -4.65
CA VAL A 92 22.20 -4.29 -3.24
C VAL A 92 23.14 -5.50 -3.15
N LYS A 93 22.89 -6.56 -3.93
CA LYS A 93 23.77 -7.74 -3.98
C LYS A 93 25.17 -7.40 -4.50
N ALA A 94 25.28 -6.55 -5.52
CA ALA A 94 26.56 -6.08 -6.04
C ALA A 94 27.32 -5.24 -5.01
N ASP A 95 26.64 -4.31 -4.32
CA ASP A 95 27.25 -3.48 -3.28
C ASP A 95 27.68 -4.30 -2.07
N LEU A 96 26.89 -5.31 -1.68
CA LEU A 96 27.26 -6.27 -0.64
C LEU A 96 28.49 -7.09 -1.04
N ALA A 97 28.59 -7.53 -2.30
CA ALA A 97 29.77 -8.23 -2.79
C ALA A 97 31.02 -7.33 -2.75
N LYS A 98 30.92 -6.06 -3.15
CA LYS A 98 32.02 -5.09 -3.03
C LYS A 98 32.45 -4.89 -1.57
N ARG A 99 31.49 -4.77 -0.64
CA ARG A 99 31.77 -4.63 0.80
C ARG A 99 32.44 -5.87 1.38
N LYS A 100 32.00 -7.06 0.98
CA LYS A 100 32.63 -8.33 1.38
C LYS A 100 34.08 -8.40 0.89
N CYS A 101 34.34 -8.07 -0.38
CA CYS A 101 35.69 -8.03 -0.92
C CYS A 101 36.58 -7.03 -0.16
N ARG A 102 36.08 -5.84 0.14
CA ARG A 102 36.81 -4.84 0.95
C ARG A 102 37.11 -5.35 2.36
N LEU A 103 36.18 -6.07 2.99
CA LEU A 103 36.37 -6.68 4.30
C LEU A 103 37.43 -7.78 4.25
N GLU A 104 37.39 -8.65 3.24
CA GLU A 104 38.41 -9.69 3.03
C GLU A 104 39.81 -9.08 2.81
N GLN A 105 39.91 -7.98 2.06
CA GLN A 105 41.17 -7.24 1.90
C GLN A 105 41.66 -6.67 3.23
N LEU A 106 40.77 -6.08 4.03
CA LEU A 106 41.14 -5.52 5.33
C LEU A 106 41.56 -6.63 6.31
N LYS A 107 40.84 -7.75 6.30
CA LYS A 107 41.19 -8.93 7.09
C LYS A 107 42.54 -9.48 6.68
N SER A 108 42.82 -9.62 5.38
CA SER A 108 44.12 -10.07 4.88
C SER A 108 45.25 -9.14 5.30
N ARG A 109 45.06 -7.81 5.28
CA ARG A 109 46.04 -6.86 5.80
C ARG A 109 46.28 -7.03 7.29
N TYR A 110 45.20 -7.13 8.06
CA TYR A 110 45.29 -7.38 9.49
C TYR A 110 45.99 -8.70 9.81
N ASP A 111 45.68 -9.78 9.09
CA ASP A 111 46.32 -11.08 9.30
C ASP A 111 47.83 -11.03 8.98
N VAL A 112 48.24 -10.24 7.97
CA VAL A 112 49.67 -9.98 7.66
C VAL A 112 50.34 -9.15 8.75
N GLU A 113 49.72 -8.05 9.18
CA GLU A 113 50.22 -7.20 10.27
C GLU A 113 50.32 -8.01 11.57
N ALA A 114 49.27 -8.73 11.95
CA ALA A 114 49.24 -9.60 13.13
C ALA A 114 50.27 -10.73 13.04
N SER A 115 50.53 -11.30 11.86
CA SER A 115 51.56 -12.32 11.67
C SER A 115 52.97 -11.75 11.78
N MET A 116 53.23 -10.56 11.23
CA MET A 116 54.50 -9.84 11.44
C MET A 116 54.74 -9.53 12.92
N ILE A 117 53.68 -9.11 13.59
CA ILE A 117 53.67 -8.78 15.02
C ILE A 117 53.86 -10.05 15.89
N SER A 118 53.30 -11.20 15.49
CA SER A 118 53.39 -12.46 16.25
C SER A 118 54.71 -13.21 16.02
N ALA A 119 55.34 -13.05 14.86
CA ALA A 119 56.66 -13.63 14.56
C ALA A 119 57.79 -13.05 15.42
N ASP A 120 57.57 -11.87 16.01
CA ASP A 120 58.55 -11.16 16.85
C ASP A 120 58.43 -11.47 18.35
N GLY A 121 57.48 -12.31 18.79
CA GLY A 121 57.41 -12.84 20.17
C GLY A 121 57.31 -11.78 21.28
N ASP A 122 56.09 -11.55 21.80
CA ASP A 122 55.76 -10.58 22.87
C ASP A 122 55.92 -9.09 22.51
N ILE A 123 54.88 -8.55 21.89
CA ILE A 123 54.74 -7.17 21.39
C ILE A 123 54.81 -6.14 22.53
N ASP A 124 54.21 -6.47 23.68
CA ASP A 124 54.27 -5.61 24.85
C ASP A 124 55.69 -5.51 25.38
N LYS A 125 56.55 -6.50 25.13
CA LYS A 125 57.97 -6.48 25.48
C LYS A 125 58.82 -5.88 24.37
N THR A 126 58.54 -6.10 23.08
CA THR A 126 59.38 -5.54 22.01
C THR A 126 59.18 -4.04 21.84
N GLN A 127 57.94 -3.52 21.91
CA GLN A 127 57.73 -2.07 21.84
C GLN A 127 58.20 -1.35 23.11
N THR A 128 57.99 -1.92 24.29
CA THR A 128 58.59 -1.37 25.53
C THR A 128 60.10 -1.52 25.56
N ASN A 129 60.70 -2.59 25.04
CA ASN A 129 62.15 -2.75 24.96
C ASN A 129 62.78 -1.80 23.94
N ILE A 130 62.12 -1.52 22.81
CA ILE A 130 62.61 -0.51 21.85
C ILE A 130 62.57 0.88 22.49
N ILE A 131 61.47 1.21 23.19
CA ILE A 131 61.36 2.47 23.91
C ILE A 131 62.37 2.56 25.07
N ALA A 132 62.52 1.50 25.88
CA ALA A 132 63.47 1.44 26.98
C ALA A 132 64.91 1.55 26.49
N ARG A 133 65.28 0.82 25.43
CA ARG A 133 66.62 0.93 24.83
C ARG A 133 66.87 2.33 24.27
N SER A 134 65.86 2.96 23.65
CA SER A 134 65.99 4.34 23.16
C SER A 134 66.13 5.36 24.30
N LEU A 135 65.56 5.07 25.47
CA LEU A 135 65.71 5.89 26.68
C LEU A 135 67.08 5.70 27.32
N GLU A 136 67.56 4.46 27.43
CA GLU A 136 68.91 4.11 27.91
C GLU A 136 69.98 4.79 27.05
N GLU A 137 69.87 4.68 25.72
CA GLU A 137 70.82 5.32 24.79
C GLU A 137 70.79 6.86 24.90
N HIS A 138 69.62 7.44 25.14
CA HIS A 138 69.49 8.88 25.37
C HIS A 138 70.13 9.32 26.70
N GLU A 139 69.98 8.53 27.76
CA GLU A 139 70.59 8.79 29.07
C GLU A 139 72.13 8.66 28.99
N GLU A 140 72.65 7.62 28.33
CA GLU A 140 74.08 7.47 28.09
C GLU A 140 74.66 8.65 27.28
N LEU A 141 73.98 9.06 26.21
CA LEU A 141 74.40 10.23 25.43
C LEU A 141 74.38 11.51 26.26
N GLN A 142 73.41 11.69 27.14
CA GLN A 142 73.32 12.84 28.03
C GLN A 142 74.46 12.84 29.06
N THR A 143 74.75 11.71 29.70
CA THR A 143 75.89 11.58 30.63
C THR A 143 77.22 11.86 29.95
N ARG A 144 77.41 11.36 28.72
CA ARG A 144 78.59 11.64 27.91
C ARG A 144 78.69 13.11 27.50
N GLY A 145 77.55 13.75 27.24
CA GLY A 145 77.46 15.20 27.05
C GLY A 145 77.91 15.97 28.29
N ASP A 146 77.44 15.58 29.47
CA ASP A 146 77.82 16.20 30.75
C ASP A 146 79.31 16.00 31.09
N GLU A 147 79.88 14.84 30.75
CA GLU A 147 81.32 14.58 30.87
C GLU A 147 82.14 15.48 29.95
N LEU A 148 81.74 15.58 28.68
CA LEU A 148 82.38 16.47 27.72
C LEU A 148 82.27 17.94 28.15
N ASP A 149 81.13 18.37 28.70
CA ASP A 149 80.96 19.73 29.23
C ASP A 149 81.88 20.01 30.43
N LYS A 150 82.11 19.02 31.30
CA LYS A 150 83.08 19.14 32.39
C LYS A 150 84.51 19.27 31.86
N ASP A 151 84.87 18.48 30.86
CA ASP A 151 86.18 18.54 30.23
C ASP A 151 86.38 19.85 29.46
N VAL A 152 85.34 20.37 28.80
CA VAL A 152 85.35 21.71 28.18
C VAL A 152 85.56 22.79 29.23
N LYS A 153 84.85 22.77 30.35
CA LYS A 153 85.06 23.76 31.43
C LYS A 153 86.47 23.70 32.01
N ARG A 154 87.02 22.49 32.19
CA ARG A 154 88.41 22.32 32.63
C ARG A 154 89.37 22.91 31.61
N ALA A 155 89.17 22.62 30.32
CA ALA A 155 89.95 23.18 29.23
C ALA A 155 89.80 24.71 29.12
N GLU A 156 88.62 25.27 29.41
CA GLU A 156 88.39 26.73 29.46
C GLU A 156 89.11 27.38 30.64
N GLU A 157 89.14 26.75 31.81
CA GLU A 157 89.90 27.22 32.97
C GLU A 157 91.41 27.13 32.72
N GLU A 158 91.87 26.04 32.11
CA GLU A 158 93.25 25.87 31.65
C GLU A 158 93.60 26.90 30.57
N LEU A 159 92.72 27.16 29.61
CA LEU A 159 92.89 28.20 28.61
C LEU A 159 92.92 29.58 29.24
N ARG A 160 92.09 29.88 30.24
CA ARG A 160 92.10 31.16 30.96
C ARG A 160 93.39 31.33 31.77
N ALA A 161 93.88 30.24 32.38
CA ALA A 161 95.18 30.23 33.03
C ALA A 161 96.30 30.45 32.01
N LEU A 162 96.25 29.77 30.87
CA LEU A 162 97.19 29.95 29.76
C LEU A 162 97.11 31.36 29.17
N GLU A 163 95.93 31.94 28.97
CA GLU A 163 95.72 33.32 28.54
C GLU A 163 96.33 34.30 29.54
N ASN A 164 96.19 34.06 30.85
CA ASN A 164 96.88 34.85 31.86
C ASN A 164 98.40 34.69 31.77
N THR A 165 98.92 33.47 31.56
CA THR A 165 100.36 33.28 31.35
C THR A 165 100.83 33.92 30.05
N VAL A 166 100.01 33.89 28.99
CA VAL A 166 100.26 34.55 27.73
C VAL A 166 100.24 36.04 27.93
N LEU A 167 99.30 36.62 28.67
CA LEU A 167 99.22 38.05 28.98
C LEU A 167 100.47 38.52 29.73
N VAL A 168 100.94 37.74 30.71
CA VAL A 168 102.21 37.98 31.40
C VAL A 168 103.39 37.83 30.44
N MET A 169 103.41 36.79 29.62
CA MET A 169 104.42 36.56 28.58
C MET A 169 104.36 37.57 27.44
N THR A 170 103.22 38.18 27.12
CA THR A 170 103.06 39.27 26.14
C THR A 170 103.39 40.59 26.77
N SER A 171 103.21 40.82 28.06
CA SER A 171 103.78 42.00 28.72
C SER A 171 105.33 41.94 28.75
N LEU A 172 105.89 40.75 28.99
CA LEU A 172 107.33 40.47 28.91
C LEU A 172 107.83 40.49 27.45
N ASN A 173 107.04 39.96 26.52
CA ASN A 173 107.34 40.03 25.10
C ASN A 173 107.05 41.39 24.49
N GLU A 174 106.20 42.27 25.02
CA GLU A 174 106.02 43.65 24.54
C GLU A 174 107.26 44.48 24.91
N SER A 175 107.87 44.19 26.06
CA SER A 175 109.24 44.61 26.36
C SER A 175 110.29 44.03 25.38
N ALA A 176 110.05 42.86 24.76
CA ALA A 176 110.97 42.21 23.83
C ALA A 176 110.61 42.39 22.32
N ARG A 177 109.39 42.85 21.99
CA ARG A 177 108.77 42.97 20.66
C ARG A 177 108.69 44.41 20.17
N SER A 178 109.41 45.32 20.82
CA SER A 178 110.10 46.40 20.10
C SER A 178 110.96 45.87 18.94
N TYR A 179 111.21 44.56 18.87
CA TYR A 179 111.83 43.87 17.74
C TYR A 179 110.84 42.94 17.01
N SER A 180 110.45 43.38 15.81
CA SER A 180 110.00 42.59 14.66
C SER A 180 108.60 41.97 14.65
N GLY A 181 107.80 42.42 13.67
CA GLY A 181 107.65 41.65 12.43
C GLY A 181 106.32 40.92 12.19
N THR A 182 105.41 41.61 11.49
CA THR A 182 104.19 41.20 10.77
C THR A 182 104.20 39.82 10.08
N THR A 183 103.06 39.10 10.05
CA THR A 183 102.64 38.30 8.85
C THR A 183 101.16 37.81 8.89
N ILE A 184 100.37 38.37 7.96
CA ILE A 184 99.31 37.83 7.07
C ILE A 184 98.20 36.88 7.62
N ASP A 185 96.96 37.33 7.41
CA ASP A 185 95.66 36.89 7.95
C ASP A 185 95.03 35.65 7.27
N GLN A 186 94.94 34.53 8.01
CA GLN A 186 94.19 33.30 7.65
C GLN A 186 92.69 33.36 8.01
N GLY A 187 92.24 34.37 8.78
CA GLY A 187 90.85 34.50 9.23
C GLY A 187 89.87 34.83 8.11
N LEU A 188 90.33 35.58 7.09
CA LEU A 188 89.52 35.99 5.95
C LEU A 188 89.01 34.80 5.10
N LEU A 189 89.81 33.73 4.96
CA LEU A 189 89.42 32.55 4.18
C LEU A 189 88.33 31.72 4.89
N LYS A 190 88.44 31.53 6.20
CA LYS A 190 87.42 30.81 6.99
C LYS A 190 86.09 31.57 7.03
N SER A 191 86.14 32.90 7.08
CA SER A 191 84.93 33.73 7.03
C SER A 191 84.20 33.64 5.69
N ARG A 192 84.93 33.51 4.57
CA ARG A 192 84.34 33.30 3.24
C ARG A 192 83.53 32.01 3.19
N ASP A 193 84.08 30.91 3.72
CA ASP A 193 83.46 29.58 3.64
C ASP A 193 82.19 29.46 4.49
N ILE A 194 82.15 30.14 5.64
CA ILE A 194 80.93 30.21 6.47
C ILE A 194 79.82 31.00 5.75
N LEU A 195 80.18 32.06 5.02
CA LEU A 195 79.22 32.88 4.29
C LEU A 195 78.67 32.16 3.06
N THR A 196 79.47 31.38 2.33
CA THR A 196 79.00 30.57 1.20
C THR A 196 78.06 29.47 1.67
N GLU A 197 78.37 28.79 2.77
CA GLU A 197 77.50 27.75 3.35
C GLU A 197 76.14 28.33 3.81
N LYS A 198 76.15 29.51 4.44
CA LYS A 198 74.92 30.21 4.82
C LYS A 198 74.07 30.61 3.61
N LEU A 199 74.71 31.05 2.53
CA LEU A 199 74.03 31.39 1.28
C LEU A 199 73.40 30.15 0.64
N GLU A 200 74.10 29.02 0.63
CA GLU A 200 73.56 27.75 0.13
C GLU A 200 72.35 27.27 0.95
N LYS A 201 72.45 27.31 2.28
CA LYS A 201 71.33 26.99 3.17
C LYS A 201 70.11 27.89 2.93
N ALA A 202 70.32 29.19 2.75
CA ALA A 202 69.24 30.15 2.47
C ALA A 202 68.58 29.92 1.11
N THR A 203 69.37 29.66 0.06
CA THR A 203 68.86 29.39 -1.29
C THR A 203 68.07 28.08 -1.35
N ASN A 204 68.52 27.03 -0.66
CA ASN A 204 67.77 25.76 -0.56
C ASN A 204 66.47 25.92 0.22
N LYS A 205 66.45 26.69 1.32
CA LYS A 205 65.22 27.04 2.04
C LYS A 205 64.22 27.79 1.15
N LEU A 206 64.70 28.74 0.33
CA LEU A 206 63.86 29.49 -0.60
C LEU A 206 63.27 28.60 -1.69
N LYS A 207 64.05 27.67 -2.26
CA LYS A 207 63.56 26.69 -3.25
C LYS A 207 62.46 25.81 -2.66
N ASN A 208 62.67 25.26 -1.47
CA ASN A 208 61.68 24.42 -0.79
C ASN A 208 60.40 25.20 -0.46
N SER A 209 60.51 26.47 -0.05
CA SER A 209 59.36 27.34 0.19
C SER A 209 58.55 27.64 -1.09
N ARG A 210 59.24 27.85 -2.22
CA ARG A 210 58.59 28.04 -3.53
C ARG A 210 57.83 26.79 -3.97
N GLU A 211 58.42 25.61 -3.79
CA GLU A 211 57.77 24.35 -4.16
C GLU A 211 56.53 24.08 -3.30
N LYS A 212 56.63 24.26 -1.98
CA LYS A 212 55.48 24.17 -1.07
C LYS A 212 54.34 25.11 -1.49
N ARG A 213 54.67 26.35 -1.89
CA ARG A 213 53.68 27.32 -2.38
C ARG A 213 53.02 26.87 -3.68
N ARG A 214 53.77 26.24 -4.58
CA ARG A 214 53.25 25.69 -5.84
C ARG A 214 52.26 24.55 -5.59
N ILE A 215 52.63 23.60 -4.74
CA ILE A 215 51.78 22.47 -4.34
C ILE A 215 50.49 22.98 -3.68
N LEU A 216 50.61 23.96 -2.78
CA LEU A 216 49.45 24.54 -2.10
C LEU A 216 48.52 25.25 -3.08
N ARG A 217 49.05 26.02 -4.04
CA ARG A 217 48.25 26.66 -5.10
C ARG A 217 47.51 25.64 -5.97
N ALA A 218 48.18 24.56 -6.35
CA ALA A 218 47.55 23.48 -7.12
C ALA A 218 46.42 22.80 -6.32
N SER A 219 46.63 22.60 -5.02
CA SER A 219 45.62 22.02 -4.12
C SER A 219 44.42 22.94 -3.96
N VAL A 220 44.64 24.25 -3.77
CA VAL A 220 43.57 25.25 -3.72
C VAL A 220 42.75 25.23 -5.00
N LEU A 221 43.39 25.25 -6.18
CA LEU A 221 42.68 25.21 -7.45
C LEU A 221 41.84 23.93 -7.60
N ARG A 222 42.39 22.78 -7.20
CA ARG A 222 41.66 21.50 -7.21
C ARG A 222 40.41 21.58 -6.34
N PHE A 223 40.54 22.08 -5.11
CA PHE A 223 39.40 22.22 -4.19
C PHE A 223 38.39 23.25 -4.69
N THR A 224 38.82 24.34 -5.35
CA THR A 224 37.90 25.30 -5.96
C THR A 224 37.04 24.63 -7.04
N VAL A 225 37.64 23.82 -7.92
CA VAL A 225 36.87 23.07 -8.94
C VAL A 225 35.93 22.04 -8.30
N GLU A 226 36.38 21.35 -7.26
CA GLU A 226 35.56 20.39 -6.52
C GLU A 226 34.35 21.07 -5.86
N ILE A 227 34.56 22.22 -5.20
CA ILE A 227 33.48 23.03 -4.61
C ILE A 227 32.47 23.45 -5.68
N SER A 228 32.92 23.97 -6.83
CA SER A 228 32.00 24.35 -7.91
C SER A 228 31.20 23.16 -8.46
N SER A 229 31.80 21.97 -8.53
CA SER A 229 31.06 20.76 -8.94
C SER A 229 30.01 20.33 -7.92
N LEU A 230 30.31 20.46 -6.62
CA LEU A 230 29.36 20.16 -5.54
C LEU A 230 28.23 21.19 -5.50
N GLU A 231 28.52 22.47 -5.75
CA GLU A 231 27.50 23.53 -5.86
C GLU A 231 26.52 23.24 -7.02
N GLU A 232 27.03 22.75 -8.15
CA GLU A 232 26.18 22.34 -9.27
C GLU A 232 25.31 21.12 -8.93
N GLU A 233 25.86 20.12 -8.24
CA GLU A 233 25.11 18.96 -7.75
C GLU A 233 24.02 19.37 -6.75
N ILE A 234 24.33 20.26 -5.81
CA ILE A 234 23.35 20.83 -4.86
C ILE A 234 22.21 21.52 -5.63
N ALA A 235 22.53 22.37 -6.61
CA ALA A 235 21.51 23.05 -7.41
C ALA A 235 20.63 22.08 -8.21
N GLN A 236 21.16 20.95 -8.67
CA GLN A 236 20.38 19.89 -9.32
C GLN A 236 19.45 19.18 -8.32
N LEU A 237 19.96 18.85 -7.13
CA LEU A 237 19.17 18.23 -6.05
C LEU A 237 18.02 19.16 -5.62
N GLU A 238 18.27 20.46 -5.46
CA GLU A 238 17.24 21.45 -5.12
C GLU A 238 16.13 21.51 -6.16
N LYS A 239 16.46 21.50 -7.46
CA LYS A 239 15.47 21.43 -8.54
C LYS A 239 14.62 20.16 -8.46
N MET A 240 15.23 19.01 -8.17
CA MET A 240 14.49 17.77 -7.99
C MET A 240 13.58 17.82 -6.77
N VAL A 241 14.06 18.33 -5.63
CA VAL A 241 13.24 18.51 -4.42
C VAL A 241 12.02 19.38 -4.71
N ALA A 242 12.21 20.53 -5.36
CA ALA A 242 11.11 21.42 -5.75
C ALA A 242 10.08 20.72 -6.66
N SER A 243 10.54 19.87 -7.58
CA SER A 243 9.64 19.07 -8.44
C SER A 243 8.83 18.04 -7.64
N TYR A 244 9.44 17.34 -6.69
CA TYR A 244 8.76 16.38 -5.83
C TYR A 244 7.79 17.06 -4.86
N GLU A 245 8.13 18.23 -4.35
CA GLU A 245 7.21 19.03 -3.51
C GLU A 245 5.95 19.43 -4.28
N ALA A 246 6.09 19.84 -5.55
CA ALA A 246 4.96 20.11 -6.42
C ALA A 246 4.09 18.86 -6.65
N ASP A 247 4.70 17.69 -6.84
CA ASP A 247 3.99 16.41 -6.99
C ASP A 247 3.22 16.03 -5.74
N VAL A 248 3.85 16.14 -4.57
CA VAL A 248 3.23 15.89 -3.28
C VAL A 248 2.05 16.83 -3.07
N PHE A 249 2.18 18.11 -3.43
CA PHE A 249 1.08 19.07 -3.37
C PHE A 249 -0.09 18.66 -4.28
N ARG A 250 0.17 18.26 -5.52
CA ARG A 250 -0.86 17.78 -6.45
C ARG A 250 -1.60 16.55 -5.91
N ILE A 251 -0.86 15.57 -5.38
CA ILE A 251 -1.44 14.35 -4.82
C ILE A 251 -2.28 14.67 -3.58
N ARG A 252 -1.81 15.55 -2.69
CA ARG A 252 -2.57 15.99 -1.51
C ARG A 252 -3.91 16.63 -1.90
N ASN A 253 -3.92 17.50 -2.90
CA ASN A 253 -5.16 18.11 -3.40
C ASN A 253 -6.12 17.06 -3.96
N LYS A 254 -5.59 16.11 -4.75
CA LYS A 254 -6.41 15.01 -5.31
C LYS A 254 -6.99 14.11 -4.22
N ASN A 255 -6.23 13.81 -3.17
CA ASN A 255 -6.74 13.06 -2.02
C ASN A 255 -7.85 13.83 -1.29
N ALA A 256 -7.67 15.14 -1.05
CA ALA A 256 -8.70 15.95 -0.43
C ALA A 256 -10.00 16.00 -1.26
N GLU A 257 -9.90 16.04 -2.60
CA GLU A 257 -11.06 15.95 -3.49
C GLU A 257 -11.75 14.58 -3.42
N LEU A 258 -10.97 13.50 -3.35
CA LEU A 258 -11.49 12.13 -3.25
C LEU A 258 -12.16 11.91 -1.89
N ASP A 259 -11.58 12.39 -0.80
CA ASP A 259 -12.16 12.33 0.55
C ASP A 259 -13.48 13.10 0.58
N ALA A 260 -13.55 14.29 -0.03
CA ALA A 260 -14.79 15.04 -0.14
C ALA A 260 -15.86 14.31 -0.97
N LYS A 261 -15.47 13.59 -2.03
CA LYS A 261 -16.39 12.74 -2.82
C LYS A 261 -16.89 11.55 -2.00
N LEU A 262 -15.99 10.91 -1.24
CA LEU A 262 -16.31 9.78 -0.38
C LEU A 262 -17.28 10.20 0.74
N GLU A 263 -17.05 11.33 1.39
CA GLU A 263 -17.95 11.90 2.39
C GLU A 263 -19.35 12.17 1.82
N ARG A 264 -19.44 12.72 0.60
CA ARG A 264 -20.74 12.90 -0.08
C ARG A 264 -21.42 11.57 -0.35
N ALA A 265 -20.70 10.57 -0.84
CA ALA A 265 -21.25 9.23 -1.10
C ALA A 265 -21.73 8.55 0.18
N LEU A 266 -20.98 8.66 1.29
CA LEU A 266 -21.38 8.15 2.60
C LEU A 266 -22.64 8.82 3.13
N LYS A 267 -22.76 10.15 2.99
CA LYS A 267 -23.99 10.89 3.34
C LYS A 267 -25.19 10.43 2.52
N VAL A 268 -25.04 10.23 1.21
CA VAL A 268 -26.12 9.71 0.37
C VAL A 268 -26.51 8.29 0.77
N ARG A 269 -25.53 7.41 1.02
CA ARG A 269 -25.77 6.03 1.46
C ARG A 269 -26.51 5.98 2.81
N THR A 270 -26.12 6.79 3.79
CA THR A 270 -26.79 6.84 5.10
C THR A 270 -28.22 7.37 4.99
N LEU A 271 -28.47 8.38 4.14
CA LEU A 271 -29.81 8.85 3.82
C LEU A 271 -30.65 7.77 3.10
N ALA A 272 -30.06 7.01 2.18
CA ALA A 272 -30.75 5.92 1.51
C ALA A 272 -31.12 4.79 2.49
N LYS A 273 -30.22 4.39 3.40
CA LYS A 273 -30.50 3.40 4.45
C LYS A 273 -31.61 3.84 5.40
N THR A 274 -31.60 5.09 5.83
CA THR A 274 -32.65 5.64 6.72
C THR A 274 -34.00 5.76 6.01
N LYS A 275 -34.02 6.05 4.70
CA LYS A 275 -35.25 6.00 3.89
C LYS A 275 -35.76 4.58 3.68
N ALA A 276 -34.89 3.62 3.37
CA ALA A 276 -35.27 2.21 3.18
C ALA A 276 -35.86 1.59 4.46
N THR A 277 -35.32 1.94 5.63
CA THR A 277 -35.87 1.53 6.93
C THR A 277 -37.20 2.23 7.27
N ARG A 278 -37.44 3.45 6.78
CA ARG A 278 -38.75 4.12 6.88
C ARG A 278 -39.81 3.61 5.90
N VAL A 279 -39.42 3.03 4.76
CA VAL A 279 -40.37 2.45 3.80
C VAL A 279 -40.88 1.10 4.31
N LYS A 280 -40.04 0.30 4.99
CA LYS A 280 -40.48 -0.88 5.77
C LYS A 280 -41.12 -0.46 7.10
N GLN A 281 -42.14 0.40 7.05
CA GLN A 281 -42.90 0.82 8.23
C GLN A 281 -43.66 -0.39 8.83
N PRO A 282 -44.01 -0.34 10.14
CA PRO A 282 -44.82 -1.38 10.77
C PRO A 282 -46.16 -1.61 10.06
N VAL A 283 -46.64 -0.65 9.29
CA VAL A 283 -47.87 -0.73 8.48
C VAL A 283 -47.77 -1.80 7.38
N ASP A 284 -46.62 -1.98 6.73
CA ASP A 284 -46.46 -3.01 5.71
C ASP A 284 -46.41 -4.41 6.34
N LEU A 285 -45.82 -4.52 7.53
CA LEU A 285 -45.89 -5.73 8.35
C LEU A 285 -47.34 -6.03 8.78
N ASP A 286 -48.10 -5.00 9.14
CA ASP A 286 -49.48 -5.11 9.58
C ASP A 286 -50.41 -5.54 8.42
N ILE A 287 -50.18 -5.00 7.20
CA ILE A 287 -50.89 -5.42 5.99
C ILE A 287 -50.56 -6.87 5.64
N GLU A 288 -49.30 -7.28 5.72
CA GLU A 288 -48.90 -8.67 5.44
C GLU A 288 -49.51 -9.65 6.46
N VAL A 289 -49.51 -9.29 7.75
CA VAL A 289 -50.16 -10.06 8.82
C VAL A 289 -51.68 -10.11 8.63
N GLN A 290 -52.33 -9.00 8.26
CA GLN A 290 -53.76 -8.95 7.99
C GLN A 290 -54.14 -9.81 6.78
N LEU A 291 -53.39 -9.73 5.68
CA LEU A 291 -53.62 -10.56 4.49
C LEU A 291 -53.46 -12.06 4.80
N LEU A 292 -52.50 -12.41 5.65
CA LEU A 292 -52.30 -13.79 6.08
C LEU A 292 -53.45 -14.28 6.98
N SER A 293 -53.96 -13.41 7.86
CA SER A 293 -55.15 -13.68 8.68
C SER A 293 -56.39 -13.90 7.80
N ASP A 294 -56.65 -13.00 6.85
CA ASP A 294 -57.78 -13.08 5.93
C ASP A 294 -57.71 -14.32 5.03
N PHE A 295 -56.51 -14.69 4.57
CA PHE A 295 -56.29 -15.93 3.81
C PHE A 295 -56.61 -17.16 4.65
N ASN A 296 -56.13 -17.22 5.90
CA ASN A 296 -56.40 -18.33 6.80
C ASN A 296 -57.91 -18.45 7.11
N GLU A 297 -58.59 -17.32 7.30
CA GLU A 297 -60.04 -17.29 7.46
C GLU A 297 -60.78 -17.79 6.20
N SER A 298 -60.32 -17.41 5.01
CA SER A 298 -60.89 -17.90 3.74
C SER A 298 -60.74 -19.43 3.56
N VAL A 299 -59.57 -19.99 3.94
CA VAL A 299 -59.31 -21.43 3.90
C VAL A 299 -60.18 -22.17 4.90
N ASN A 300 -60.37 -21.63 6.10
CA ASN A 300 -61.27 -22.18 7.10
C ASN A 300 -62.73 -22.20 6.63
N ILE A 301 -63.21 -21.12 6.00
CA ILE A 301 -64.55 -21.08 5.43
C ILE A 301 -64.72 -22.15 4.34
N LEU A 302 -63.71 -22.32 3.48
CA LEU A 302 -63.73 -23.34 2.44
C LEU A 302 -63.75 -24.76 3.02
N LEU A 303 -62.96 -25.01 4.07
CA LEU A 303 -62.93 -26.28 4.78
C LEU A 303 -64.28 -26.59 5.46
N VAL A 304 -64.91 -25.60 6.09
CA VAL A 304 -66.25 -25.76 6.68
C VAL A 304 -67.28 -26.05 5.59
N ARG A 305 -67.19 -25.39 4.44
CA ARG A 305 -68.09 -25.62 3.31
C ARG A 305 -67.91 -27.02 2.71
N SER A 306 -66.69 -27.52 2.61
CA SER A 306 -66.42 -28.88 2.11
C SER A 306 -66.91 -29.96 3.08
N ILE A 307 -66.75 -29.75 4.40
CA ILE A 307 -67.31 -30.63 5.43
C ILE A 307 -68.84 -30.65 5.34
N LYS A 308 -69.50 -29.49 5.17
CA LYS A 308 -70.96 -29.40 5.03
C LYS A 308 -71.53 -29.98 3.73
N ALA A 309 -70.75 -29.97 2.64
CA ALA A 309 -71.18 -30.47 1.32
C ALA A 309 -70.93 -31.98 1.13
N SER A 310 -70.29 -32.64 2.10
CA SER A 310 -70.03 -34.08 2.05
C SER A 310 -71.31 -34.88 2.29
N PRO A 311 -71.65 -35.89 1.45
CA PRO A 311 -72.85 -36.72 1.63
C PRO A 311 -72.72 -37.80 2.71
N PHE A 312 -71.58 -37.92 3.39
CA PHE A 312 -71.32 -38.90 4.47
C PHE A 312 -70.81 -38.22 5.75
N ILE A 313 -71.63 -37.36 6.34
CA ILE A 313 -71.31 -36.71 7.62
C ILE A 313 -71.75 -37.64 8.75
N ASN A 314 -70.79 -38.27 9.42
CA ASN A 314 -71.01 -39.00 10.67
C ASN A 314 -70.71 -38.06 11.86
N ASP A 315 -71.43 -38.21 12.98
CA ASP A 315 -71.21 -37.39 14.18
C ASP A 315 -69.77 -37.47 14.70
N GLU A 316 -69.09 -38.60 14.50
CA GLU A 316 -67.66 -38.80 14.82
C GLU A 316 -66.71 -37.91 13.99
N ILE A 317 -67.08 -37.58 12.76
CA ILE A 317 -66.28 -36.73 11.87
C ILE A 317 -66.45 -35.27 12.28
N LEU A 318 -67.67 -34.88 12.69
CA LEU A 318 -67.95 -33.54 13.20
C LEU A 318 -67.26 -33.30 14.54
N THR A 319 -67.29 -34.25 15.47
CA THR A 319 -66.59 -34.13 16.76
C THR A 319 -65.08 -34.04 16.56
N ARG A 320 -64.49 -34.88 15.69
CA ARG A 320 -63.05 -34.83 15.40
C ARG A 320 -62.63 -33.55 14.68
N ALA A 321 -63.45 -33.03 13.77
CA ALA A 321 -63.21 -31.72 13.15
C ALA A 321 -63.32 -30.56 14.17
N GLN A 322 -64.21 -30.69 15.16
CA GLN A 322 -64.36 -29.71 16.24
C GLN A 322 -63.21 -29.75 17.25
N GLU A 323 -62.64 -30.93 17.51
CA GLU A 323 -61.41 -31.08 18.31
C GLU A 323 -60.19 -30.50 17.60
N LEU A 324 -60.02 -30.80 16.31
CA LEU A 324 -58.91 -30.26 15.52
C LEU A 324 -58.98 -28.73 15.41
N SER A 325 -60.15 -28.16 15.15
CA SER A 325 -60.32 -26.70 15.09
C SER A 325 -60.05 -26.00 16.43
N LYS A 326 -60.41 -26.62 17.57
CA LYS A 326 -60.01 -26.13 18.90
C LYS A 326 -58.51 -26.23 19.14
N SER A 327 -57.86 -27.31 18.71
CA SER A 327 -56.41 -27.50 18.87
C SER A 327 -55.59 -26.47 18.08
N PHE A 328 -56.10 -26.03 16.93
CA PHE A 328 -55.44 -25.04 16.06
C PHE A 328 -55.92 -23.59 16.31
N GLN A 329 -56.73 -23.34 17.35
CA GLN A 329 -57.26 -22.00 17.70
C GLN A 329 -58.01 -21.31 16.55
N LEU A 330 -58.67 -22.08 15.68
CA LEU A 330 -59.43 -21.55 14.55
C LEU A 330 -60.82 -21.11 15.02
N THR A 331 -61.35 -20.00 14.49
CA THR A 331 -62.71 -19.52 14.82
C THR A 331 -63.74 -20.56 14.38
N THR A 332 -64.31 -21.31 15.34
CA THR A 332 -65.24 -22.40 15.04
C THR A 332 -66.64 -21.88 14.71
N PRO A 333 -67.21 -22.09 13.52
CA PRO A 333 -68.65 -21.96 13.33
C PRO A 333 -69.34 -23.20 13.92
N ILE A 334 -70.46 -22.98 14.60
CA ILE A 334 -71.29 -24.03 15.21
C ILE A 334 -71.75 -24.99 14.10
N LEU A 335 -71.17 -26.19 14.09
CA LEU A 335 -71.42 -27.29 13.16
C LEU A 335 -72.28 -28.37 13.84
N VAL A 336 -73.34 -27.96 14.55
CA VAL A 336 -74.32 -28.86 15.15
C VAL A 336 -75.72 -28.38 14.76
N GLY A 337 -76.45 -29.21 14.00
CA GLY A 337 -77.83 -28.95 13.64
C GLY A 337 -78.35 -29.87 12.54
N SER A 338 -79.04 -30.92 12.97
CA SER A 338 -79.95 -31.84 12.27
C SER A 338 -80.53 -31.37 10.92
N ILE A 339 -80.72 -32.33 10.00
CA ILE A 339 -81.15 -32.18 8.59
C ILE A 339 -82.54 -31.53 8.40
N ASP A 340 -83.30 -31.26 9.47
CA ASP A 340 -84.60 -30.58 9.38
C ASP A 340 -84.53 -29.13 9.89
N ASN A 341 -83.87 -28.23 9.16
CA ASN A 341 -84.14 -26.77 9.20
C ASN A 341 -83.39 -25.98 8.10
N ILE A 342 -83.56 -26.39 6.84
CA ILE A 342 -83.20 -25.55 5.70
C ILE A 342 -84.35 -24.55 5.48
N LYS A 343 -84.28 -23.39 6.16
CA LYS A 343 -84.94 -22.12 5.73
C LYS A 343 -84.67 -20.88 6.61
N ALA A 344 -83.82 -20.94 7.64
CA ALA A 344 -83.65 -19.81 8.56
C ALA A 344 -82.24 -19.16 8.62
N SER A 345 -81.25 -19.61 7.84
CA SER A 345 -79.88 -19.06 7.93
C SER A 345 -79.45 -18.10 6.82
N ASP A 346 -80.36 -17.72 5.90
CA ASP A 346 -80.07 -16.75 4.82
C ASP A 346 -80.24 -15.27 5.25
N ARG A 347 -80.47 -14.99 6.54
CA ARG A 347 -80.70 -13.63 7.05
C ARG A 347 -79.55 -13.01 7.85
N PHE A 348 -78.36 -13.62 7.83
CA PHE A 348 -77.16 -13.05 8.47
C PHE A 348 -76.05 -12.59 7.50
N PHE A 349 -76.22 -12.76 6.18
CA PHE A 349 -75.23 -12.34 5.17
C PHE A 349 -75.55 -11.04 4.42
N ASN A 350 -76.57 -10.29 4.86
CA ASN A 350 -76.91 -8.97 4.29
C ASN A 350 -76.89 -7.89 5.36
N ARG A 351 -75.69 -7.48 5.78
CA ARG A 351 -75.47 -6.20 6.48
C ARG A 351 -73.99 -5.78 6.40
N ASN A 352 -73.60 -5.15 5.29
CA ASN A 352 -72.74 -3.95 5.24
C ASN A 352 -72.19 -3.74 3.82
N ILE A 353 -73.07 -3.27 2.94
CA ILE A 353 -72.67 -2.40 1.83
C ILE A 353 -73.45 -1.11 2.05
N ASN A 354 -72.89 -0.20 2.86
CA ASN A 354 -73.11 1.23 2.70
C ASN A 354 -72.17 2.04 3.60
N VAL A 355 -71.14 2.64 3.01
CA VAL A 355 -70.70 3.99 3.41
C VAL A 355 -70.47 4.78 2.13
N ASN A 356 -71.36 5.74 1.93
CA ASN A 356 -71.31 6.76 0.91
C ASN A 356 -70.07 7.66 1.05
N ALA A 357 -69.57 8.04 -0.12
CA ALA A 357 -69.16 9.38 -0.52
C ALA A 357 -69.00 10.46 0.58
N SER A 358 -67.80 11.04 0.62
CA SER A 358 -67.59 12.49 0.75
C SER A 358 -66.26 12.88 0.08
N ARG A 359 -66.36 13.61 -1.04
CA ARG A 359 -65.34 14.53 -1.57
C ARG A 359 -65.30 15.77 -0.64
N PRO A 360 -64.28 16.68 -0.65
CA PRO A 360 -63.62 17.23 -1.86
C PRO A 360 -62.11 17.52 -1.74
N GLY A 361 -61.45 17.84 -2.86
CA GLY A 361 -60.10 18.39 -2.85
C GLY A 361 -59.40 18.36 -4.20
N SER A 362 -59.76 19.29 -5.07
CA SER A 362 -59.06 19.62 -6.33
C SER A 362 -57.66 20.15 -6.05
N GLY A 363 -56.65 19.75 -6.85
CA GLY A 363 -55.30 20.31 -6.74
C GLY A 363 -54.24 19.63 -7.61
N ASN A 364 -54.34 19.87 -8.93
CA ASN A 364 -53.26 19.95 -9.94
C ASN A 364 -52.30 18.79 -10.20
N LEU A 365 -52.30 18.41 -11.49
CA LEU A 365 -51.24 17.69 -12.17
C LEU A 365 -49.89 18.41 -12.03
N ALA A 366 -48.84 17.63 -11.77
CA ALA A 366 -47.52 17.88 -12.33
C ALA A 366 -46.87 16.54 -12.71
N VAL A 367 -46.37 16.52 -13.94
CA VAL A 367 -45.83 15.40 -14.70
C VAL A 367 -44.60 14.80 -14.01
N ALA A 368 -44.60 13.49 -13.75
CA ALA A 368 -43.40 12.75 -13.38
C ALA A 368 -42.81 12.07 -14.62
N SER A 369 -41.70 12.63 -15.09
CA SER A 369 -40.80 12.04 -16.06
C SER A 369 -40.01 10.88 -15.46
N VAL A 370 -39.93 9.82 -16.25
CA VAL A 370 -39.04 8.65 -16.21
C VAL A 370 -37.61 9.02 -15.78
N VAL A 371 -37.06 8.32 -14.76
CA VAL A 371 -35.62 7.98 -14.68
C VAL A 371 -35.45 6.62 -14.00
N GLU A 372 -34.59 5.82 -14.61
CA GLU A 372 -34.30 4.40 -14.47
C GLU A 372 -33.75 3.98 -13.10
N LEU A 373 -34.16 2.78 -12.68
CA LEU A 373 -33.54 2.02 -11.60
C LEU A 373 -32.38 1.20 -12.18
N SER A 374 -31.15 1.48 -11.74
CA SER A 374 -30.01 0.60 -11.95
C SER A 374 -29.69 -0.15 -10.66
N ALA A 375 -29.74 -1.47 -10.76
CA ALA A 375 -29.50 -2.43 -9.70
C ALA A 375 -28.00 -2.74 -9.58
N ARG A 376 -27.39 -2.43 -8.43
CA ARG A 376 -26.14 -3.03 -7.96
C ARG A 376 -26.14 -3.08 -6.44
N ASP A 377 -26.49 -4.23 -5.90
CA ASP A 377 -26.05 -4.71 -4.59
C ASP A 377 -26.22 -6.23 -4.57
N MET A 378 -25.22 -6.94 -5.07
CA MET A 378 -24.93 -8.32 -4.68
C MET A 378 -23.43 -8.53 -4.83
N PHE A 379 -22.72 -8.69 -3.70
CA PHE A 379 -21.78 -9.78 -3.42
C PHE A 379 -21.09 -9.46 -2.08
N ASP A 380 -21.70 -9.95 -1.00
CA ASP A 380 -21.00 -10.29 0.23
C ASP A 380 -20.11 -11.51 -0.02
N VAL A 381 -18.88 -11.45 0.47
CA VAL A 381 -17.82 -12.45 0.30
C VAL A 381 -17.90 -13.50 1.41
N PRO A 382 -17.94 -14.81 1.11
CA PRO A 382 -17.58 -15.85 2.06
C PRO A 382 -16.11 -16.26 1.91
N ARG A 383 -15.36 -16.26 3.03
CA ARG A 383 -14.10 -16.99 3.18
C ARG A 383 -14.36 -18.49 3.25
N LEU A 384 -13.55 -19.29 2.56
CA LEU A 384 -13.40 -20.74 2.76
C LEU A 384 -11.91 -21.15 2.62
N PRO A 385 -11.52 -22.37 3.07
CA PRO A 385 -10.36 -22.59 3.93
C PRO A 385 -9.16 -23.24 3.24
N ALA A 386 -8.07 -23.34 4.00
CA ALA A 386 -6.82 -24.00 3.65
C ALA A 386 -6.99 -25.50 3.41
N GLU A 387 -6.33 -26.01 2.35
CA GLU A 387 -6.01 -27.43 2.20
C GLU A 387 -4.51 -27.67 2.13
N LYS A 388 -4.11 -28.71 2.85
CA LYS A 388 -2.77 -29.29 2.93
C LYS A 388 -2.64 -30.33 1.82
N THR A 389 -1.49 -30.39 1.15
CA THR A 389 -1.08 -31.61 0.44
C THR A 389 0.39 -31.92 0.74
N THR A 390 0.60 -33.07 1.35
CA THR A 390 1.88 -33.71 1.65
C THR A 390 2.38 -34.57 0.47
N ARG A 391 3.64 -34.32 0.06
CA ARG A 391 4.78 -35.25 -0.04
C ARG A 391 4.63 -36.63 -0.73
N VAL A 392 5.46 -36.85 -1.77
CA VAL A 392 6.24 -38.08 -2.09
C VAL A 392 7.54 -37.60 -2.79
N GLN A 393 8.75 -37.68 -2.21
CA GLN A 393 9.72 -38.79 -2.08
C GLN A 393 10.54 -39.07 -3.35
N GLY A 394 11.86 -38.88 -3.25
CA GLY A 394 12.89 -39.26 -4.23
C GLY A 394 14.28 -38.99 -3.66
N GLU A 395 15.06 -40.05 -3.51
CA GLU A 395 16.26 -40.18 -2.68
C GLU A 395 17.57 -39.70 -3.35
N GLY A 396 18.57 -39.35 -2.54
CA GLY A 396 19.95 -39.10 -2.98
C GLY A 396 20.86 -38.76 -1.81
N ARG A 397 21.69 -39.72 -1.41
CA ARG A 397 22.34 -39.90 -0.11
C ARG A 397 23.82 -39.54 -0.17
N VAL A 398 24.33 -38.65 0.70
CA VAL A 398 25.74 -38.67 1.17
C VAL A 398 25.80 -38.28 2.65
N LYS A 399 26.36 -39.17 3.47
CA LYS A 399 26.68 -39.02 4.90
C LYS A 399 28.05 -38.37 5.06
N LEU A 400 28.25 -37.64 6.17
CA LEU A 400 29.39 -37.63 7.11
C LEU A 400 28.97 -36.67 8.25
N THR A 401 28.54 -37.13 9.44
CA THR A 401 29.32 -37.34 10.69
C THR A 401 30.28 -36.17 11.00
N THR A 402 30.38 -35.54 12.17
CA THR A 402 29.91 -35.70 13.56
C THR A 402 30.53 -34.53 14.36
N GLY A 403 29.92 -34.11 15.47
CA GLY A 403 30.56 -33.25 16.50
C GLY A 403 29.87 -31.90 16.66
N SER A 404 28.97 -31.69 17.62
CA SER A 404 29.24 -31.48 19.07
C SER A 404 29.95 -30.14 19.29
N MET A 405 29.51 -29.17 20.08
CA MET A 405 28.49 -29.04 21.13
C MET A 405 28.51 -27.55 21.57
N ARG A 406 27.47 -27.15 22.31
CA ARG A 406 27.38 -25.98 23.23
C ARG A 406 26.94 -24.61 22.67
N THR A 407 25.66 -24.34 22.94
CA THR A 407 25.09 -23.08 23.45
C THR A 407 25.68 -22.74 24.85
N PRO A 408 25.37 -21.63 25.56
CA PRO A 408 24.32 -20.63 25.32
C PRO A 408 24.62 -19.13 25.66
N SER A 409 23.61 -18.31 25.35
CA SER A 409 23.04 -17.19 26.13
C SER A 409 23.73 -15.84 26.31
N SER A 410 22.88 -14.81 26.13
CA SER A 410 22.75 -13.57 26.94
C SER A 410 23.84 -12.51 26.75
N ALA A 411 23.64 -11.20 26.82
CA ALA A 411 22.50 -10.31 27.05
C ALA A 411 22.96 -8.88 26.71
N SER A 412 22.01 -7.93 26.79
CA SER A 412 22.21 -6.53 27.21
C SER A 412 22.86 -5.59 26.18
N SER A 413 22.11 -4.67 25.56
CA SER A 413 21.66 -3.36 26.10
C SER A 413 22.80 -2.43 26.53
N GLY A 414 22.83 -1.23 25.95
CA GLY A 414 23.73 -0.15 26.32
C GLY A 414 23.70 1.03 25.36
N THR A 415 22.62 1.82 25.39
CA THR A 415 22.59 3.20 24.92
C THR A 415 23.58 4.05 25.72
N LEU A 416 24.39 4.88 25.07
CA LEU A 416 25.05 6.00 25.75
C LEU A 416 25.07 7.26 24.88
N SER A 417 24.37 8.24 25.43
CA SER A 417 24.33 9.65 25.07
C SER A 417 25.69 10.31 25.35
N ILE A 418 26.12 11.22 24.47
CA ILE A 418 27.05 12.28 24.86
C ILE A 418 26.49 13.62 24.37
N ARG A 419 26.18 14.45 25.35
CA ARG A 419 25.97 15.90 25.32
C ARG A 419 27.23 16.53 25.91
N SER A 420 27.69 17.66 25.36
CA SER A 420 28.47 18.74 26.00
C SER A 420 29.37 19.37 24.94
N THR A 421 29.04 20.56 24.42
CA THR A 421 29.55 21.86 24.92
C THR A 421 31.05 21.87 25.16
N HIS A 422 31.78 22.41 24.19
CA HIS A 422 32.58 23.62 24.33
C HIS A 422 32.69 24.34 22.99
#